data_AF-A0A652NE85-F1
#
_entry.id   AF-A0A652NE85-F1
#
_cell.length_a   1.000
_cell.length_b   1.000
_cell.length_c   1.000
_cell.angle_alpha   90.00
_cell.angle_beta   90.00
_cell.angle_gamma   90.00
#
_symmetry.space_group_name_H-M   'P 1'
#
loop_
_entity.id
_entity.type
_entity.pdbx_description
1 polymer ?
#
loop_
_entity_poly.entity_id
_entity_poly.type
_entity_poly.pdbx_seq_one_letter_code
_entity_poly.pdbx_strand_id
1 'polypeptide(L)'
;MKKIYKLYKSGKILVTGMTAFTILSTATIVNTYFDTPETILADTNKENSQADWPQTNGNRLAGSNYGKAQTFNFSENNNLSKDYSATPKLNSQNDLKLFIQGTEKDINSLSTDGTGGKPKTIKTSEMGSDTYFYASNVMSVLQDNKYIDVDLKLTILSTDLGNNDTTVGFGVKGTKESGNKFLSTGSGKQVAQRGNFTNFKYQFFNHDTGKPMSVKFHMGFTDIDFEEAIKVQESAISKIYVDNNSKLPYAIKDGNLAITRDYNDNADKNDSSEKGYTHVALFEIDAPEDGFNLSIATSGNNDKDPNAISQGSKVAPSILDTMKYNGNIEVNYVDQDSQKLSPSEYSTDTIGNSYTTKPKEIAGYKLVETPANANGTYTDGTTTVTYVYQKETPVIKQGDLVVNYVDQDGK
;
A
#
# COMPACT_ATOMS: atom_id res chain seq x y z
N MET A 1 -26.91 -25.81 -38.72
CA MET A 1 -26.03 -24.75 -39.28
C MET A 1 -25.23 -24.14 -38.14
N LYS A 2 -23.93 -24.40 -38.05
CA LYS A 2 -23.03 -23.73 -37.09
C LYS A 2 -22.90 -22.26 -37.51
N LYS A 3 -23.31 -21.34 -36.64
CA LYS A 3 -23.04 -19.90 -36.81
C LYS A 3 -21.76 -19.57 -36.07
N ILE A 4 -20.79 -19.05 -36.82
CA ILE A 4 -19.54 -18.50 -36.31
C ILE A 4 -19.82 -17.03 -35.95
N TYR A 5 -19.49 -16.62 -34.73
CA TYR A 5 -19.58 -15.22 -34.31
C TYR A 5 -18.16 -14.66 -34.20
N LYS A 6 -17.88 -13.58 -34.95
CA LYS A 6 -16.66 -12.77 -34.78
C LYS A 6 -16.90 -11.74 -33.69
N LEU A 7 -16.09 -11.76 -32.62
CA LEU A 7 -16.01 -10.65 -31.67
C LEU A 7 -15.23 -9.49 -32.28
N TYR A 8 -15.79 -8.29 -32.21
CA TYR A 8 -15.06 -7.04 -32.44
C TYR A 8 -14.87 -6.28 -31.13
N LYS A 9 -13.66 -5.77 -30.96
CA LYS A 9 -13.14 -5.01 -29.82
C LYS A 9 -13.84 -3.65 -29.71
N SER A 10 -14.78 -3.51 -28.77
CA SER A 10 -15.17 -2.29 -28.03
C SER A 10 -16.56 -2.46 -27.44
N GLY A 11 -16.71 -2.20 -26.13
CA GLY A 11 -17.84 -2.64 -25.33
C GLY A 11 -19.14 -1.84 -25.50
N LYS A 12 -20.00 -2.24 -26.45
CA LYS A 12 -21.46 -2.01 -26.36
C LYS A 12 -22.24 -3.22 -26.90
N ILE A 13 -23.12 -3.78 -26.08
CA ILE A 13 -24.14 -4.75 -26.50
C ILE A 13 -25.40 -3.96 -26.84
N LEU A 14 -25.87 -4.03 -28.08
CA LEU A 14 -27.20 -3.55 -28.46
C LEU A 14 -28.18 -4.72 -28.36
N VAL A 15 -29.06 -4.71 -27.37
CA VAL A 15 -30.18 -5.66 -27.29
C VAL A 15 -31.42 -4.93 -27.79
N THR A 16 -31.90 -5.27 -28.99
CA THR A 16 -33.20 -4.82 -29.49
C THR A 16 -34.24 -5.93 -29.34
N GLY A 17 -35.27 -5.64 -28.54
CA GLY A 17 -36.53 -6.37 -28.53
C GLY A 17 -36.68 -7.42 -27.41
N MET A 18 -37.13 -6.99 -26.24
CA MET A 18 -38.25 -7.61 -25.49
C MET A 18 -38.51 -6.81 -24.21
N THR A 19 -39.79 -6.69 -23.88
CA THR A 19 -40.41 -5.87 -22.84
C THR A 19 -40.00 -6.24 -21.41
N ALA A 20 -39.71 -5.19 -20.63
CA ALA A 20 -39.69 -5.08 -19.16
C ALA A 20 -39.00 -6.20 -18.35
N PHE A 21 -37.82 -5.89 -17.80
CA PHE A 21 -37.29 -6.57 -16.62
C PHE A 21 -36.88 -5.52 -15.57
N THR A 22 -37.42 -5.68 -14.36
CA THR A 22 -37.03 -4.94 -13.17
C THR A 22 -35.58 -5.28 -12.82
N ILE A 23 -34.70 -4.28 -12.73
CA ILE A 23 -33.30 -4.47 -12.32
C ILE A 23 -33.27 -4.65 -10.81
N LEU A 24 -33.16 -5.89 -10.34
CA LEU A 24 -32.56 -6.17 -9.04
C LEU A 24 -31.05 -6.11 -9.22
N SER A 25 -30.39 -5.29 -8.40
CA SER A 25 -28.95 -5.06 -8.45
C SER A 25 -28.18 -6.38 -8.36
N THR A 26 -27.52 -6.76 -9.44
CA THR A 26 -26.42 -7.72 -9.41
C THR A 26 -25.17 -6.97 -9.83
N ALA A 27 -24.25 -6.78 -8.89
CA ALA A 27 -22.90 -6.35 -9.20
C ALA A 27 -22.30 -7.36 -10.20
N THR A 28 -22.09 -6.92 -11.44
CA THR A 28 -21.32 -7.70 -12.40
C THR A 28 -19.87 -7.64 -11.96
N ILE A 29 -19.40 -8.70 -11.29
CA ILE A 29 -17.98 -8.95 -11.13
C ILE A 29 -17.46 -9.23 -12.54
N VAL A 30 -16.77 -8.25 -13.13
CA VAL A 30 -15.95 -8.48 -14.31
C VAL A 30 -14.73 -9.23 -13.80
N ASN A 31 -14.78 -10.57 -13.83
CA ASN A 31 -13.58 -11.38 -13.72
C ASN A 31 -12.74 -11.11 -14.97
N THR A 32 -11.78 -10.20 -14.87
CA THR A 32 -10.65 -10.18 -15.79
C THR A 32 -9.78 -11.38 -15.42
N TYR A 33 -10.09 -12.54 -15.98
CA TYR A 33 -9.07 -13.58 -16.11
C TYR A 33 -7.97 -12.98 -16.98
N PHE A 34 -6.74 -12.96 -16.45
CA PHE A 34 -5.56 -12.64 -17.22
C PHE A 34 -5.29 -13.81 -18.18
N ASP A 35 -6.01 -13.86 -19.30
CA ASP A 35 -5.66 -14.76 -20.40
C ASP A 35 -4.36 -14.23 -21.02
N THR A 36 -3.21 -14.84 -20.68
CA THR A 36 -2.04 -14.76 -21.54
C THR A 36 -2.24 -15.70 -22.72
N PRO A 37 -2.19 -15.23 -23.98
CA PRO A 37 -2.25 -16.12 -25.13
C PRO A 37 -0.99 -17.00 -25.15
N GLU A 38 -1.20 -18.30 -25.33
CA GLU A 38 -0.14 -19.23 -25.75
C GLU A 38 0.58 -18.66 -26.98
N THR A 39 1.91 -18.79 -26.98
CA THR A 39 2.91 -18.44 -28.02
C THR A 39 3.56 -17.05 -27.90
N ILE A 40 4.88 -17.03 -27.64
CA ILE A 40 5.92 -16.20 -28.31
C ILE A 40 7.33 -16.67 -27.84
N LEU A 41 8.29 -16.49 -28.75
CA LEU A 41 9.62 -17.09 -28.92
C LEU A 41 10.68 -16.68 -27.87
N ALA A 42 11.62 -17.60 -27.61
CA ALA A 42 12.70 -17.52 -26.62
C ALA A 42 13.90 -16.63 -27.02
N ASP A 43 14.57 -16.02 -26.02
CA ASP A 43 15.95 -15.52 -26.11
C ASP A 43 16.88 -16.40 -25.23
N THR A 44 18.08 -16.67 -25.71
CA THR A 44 18.77 -17.96 -25.63
C THR A 44 19.94 -18.02 -24.65
N ASN A 45 19.79 -17.61 -23.38
CA ASN A 45 20.89 -17.77 -22.41
C ASN A 45 20.55 -18.46 -21.07
N LYS A 46 19.32 -18.94 -20.91
CA LYS A 46 18.97 -20.16 -20.15
C LYS A 46 17.70 -20.71 -20.79
N GLU A 47 17.83 -21.74 -21.62
CA GLU A 47 16.69 -22.58 -21.97
C GLU A 47 16.15 -23.19 -20.68
N ASN A 48 15.03 -22.65 -20.14
CA ASN A 48 14.02 -23.39 -19.39
C ASN A 48 12.74 -22.55 -19.22
N SER A 49 11.83 -22.72 -20.20
CA SER A 49 10.43 -23.14 -20.00
C SER A 49 9.40 -22.32 -19.19
N GLN A 50 9.68 -21.12 -18.68
CA GLN A 50 8.63 -20.31 -18.04
C GLN A 50 7.88 -19.42 -19.05
N ALA A 51 6.85 -19.99 -19.69
CA ALA A 51 6.03 -19.31 -20.72
C ALA A 51 5.41 -17.96 -20.27
N ASP A 52 5.26 -17.73 -18.96
CA ASP A 52 4.58 -16.56 -18.39
C ASP A 52 5.49 -15.63 -17.56
N TRP A 53 6.78 -15.96 -17.44
CA TRP A 53 7.77 -15.07 -16.83
C TRP A 53 7.93 -13.80 -17.67
N PRO A 54 8.14 -12.61 -17.06
CA PRO A 54 8.30 -11.39 -17.85
C PRO A 54 9.50 -11.52 -18.79
N GLN A 55 9.21 -11.56 -20.09
CA GLN A 55 10.24 -11.55 -21.13
C GLN A 55 10.71 -10.11 -21.33
N THR A 56 11.85 -9.78 -20.73
CA THR A 56 12.43 -8.44 -20.76
C THR A 56 13.43 -8.37 -21.91
N ASN A 57 12.96 -8.03 -23.11
CA ASN A 57 13.71 -7.99 -24.40
C ASN A 57 14.93 -7.02 -24.40
N GLY A 58 15.88 -7.16 -23.48
CA GLY A 58 17.03 -6.25 -23.33
C GLY A 58 16.72 -4.88 -22.72
N ASN A 59 15.44 -4.53 -22.50
CA ASN A 59 15.04 -3.28 -21.84
C ASN A 59 15.43 -3.30 -20.36
N ARG A 60 15.95 -2.18 -19.86
CA ARG A 60 16.40 -1.96 -18.47
C ARG A 60 15.76 -0.69 -17.95
N LEU A 61 15.41 -0.59 -16.67
CA LEU A 61 14.79 0.62 -16.09
C LEU A 61 15.80 1.74 -15.82
N ALA A 62 17.00 1.39 -15.37
CA ALA A 62 18.10 2.34 -15.23
C ALA A 62 18.61 2.75 -16.62
N GLY A 63 18.72 4.07 -16.86
CA GLY A 63 19.12 4.60 -18.18
C GLY A 63 18.13 4.32 -19.31
N SER A 64 16.87 4.06 -18.97
CA SER A 64 15.83 3.59 -19.90
C SER A 64 15.10 4.66 -20.69
N ASN A 65 14.31 4.21 -21.67
CA ASN A 65 13.25 4.98 -22.32
C ASN A 65 11.89 4.89 -21.58
N TYR A 66 11.80 4.21 -20.43
CA TYR A 66 10.54 4.21 -19.67
C TYR A 66 10.37 5.59 -19.03
N GLY A 67 9.46 6.39 -19.59
CA GLY A 67 9.34 7.82 -19.25
C GLY A 67 9.02 8.13 -17.78
N LYS A 68 8.66 7.13 -16.97
CA LYS A 68 8.40 7.27 -15.53
C LYS A 68 9.57 6.81 -14.66
N ALA A 69 10.64 6.26 -15.22
CA ALA A 69 11.81 5.80 -14.47
C ALA A 69 12.82 6.93 -14.23
N GLN A 70 13.39 6.94 -13.03
CA GLN A 70 14.52 7.79 -12.66
C GLN A 70 15.56 6.95 -11.91
N THR A 71 16.82 7.10 -12.29
CA THR A 71 17.92 6.48 -11.56
C THR A 71 18.20 7.20 -10.24
N PHE A 72 18.55 6.44 -9.21
CA PHE A 72 18.65 6.92 -7.83
C PHE A 72 19.74 6.18 -7.05
N ASN A 73 20.44 6.85 -6.13
CA ASN A 73 21.37 6.18 -5.23
C ASN A 73 20.67 5.84 -3.91
N PHE A 74 20.22 4.60 -3.74
CA PHE A 74 19.55 4.19 -2.50
C PHE A 74 20.51 4.03 -1.31
N SER A 75 21.82 4.14 -1.50
CA SER A 75 22.79 4.12 -0.38
C SER A 75 22.93 5.48 0.31
N GLU A 76 22.34 6.53 -0.26
CA GLU A 76 22.40 7.89 0.28
C GLU A 76 21.04 8.31 0.86
N ASN A 77 21.09 9.28 1.78
CA ASN A 77 19.90 9.89 2.33
C ASN A 77 19.23 10.78 1.29
N ASN A 78 18.02 10.42 0.88
CA ASN A 78 17.31 11.15 -0.16
C ASN A 78 15.97 11.69 0.31
N ASN A 79 15.62 12.89 -0.17
CA ASN A 79 14.32 13.51 0.07
C ASN A 79 13.35 13.14 -1.06
N LEU A 80 12.18 12.63 -0.69
CA LEU A 80 11.07 12.39 -1.62
C LEU A 80 10.07 13.55 -1.56
N SER A 81 9.13 13.56 -2.50
CA SER A 81 8.01 14.50 -2.44
C SER A 81 7.23 14.33 -1.13
N LYS A 82 6.73 15.44 -0.60
CA LYS A 82 5.83 15.46 0.56
C LYS A 82 4.40 15.00 0.21
N ASP A 83 4.10 14.85 -1.08
CA ASP A 83 2.78 14.46 -1.58
C ASP A 83 2.48 12.96 -1.42
N TYR A 84 3.49 12.15 -1.13
CA TYR A 84 3.39 10.71 -1.01
C TYR A 84 3.71 10.26 0.41
N SER A 85 2.78 9.50 1.00
CA SER A 85 3.02 8.84 2.27
C SER A 85 4.02 7.69 2.13
N ALA A 86 4.57 7.24 3.26
CA ALA A 86 5.44 6.07 3.30
C ALA A 86 4.71 4.79 2.86
N THR A 87 5.48 3.72 2.62
CA THR A 87 4.91 2.40 2.33
C THR A 87 3.94 1.98 3.43
N PRO A 88 2.71 1.55 3.08
CA PRO A 88 1.75 1.02 4.04
C PRO A 88 2.40 -0.06 4.91
N LYS A 89 1.96 -0.18 6.16
CA LYS A 89 2.49 -1.16 7.11
C LYS A 89 1.44 -1.56 8.14
N LEU A 90 1.67 -2.67 8.81
CA LEU A 90 0.90 -3.08 9.98
C LEU A 90 1.51 -2.49 11.25
N ASN A 91 0.67 -1.88 12.08
CA ASN A 91 1.06 -1.43 13.42
C ASN A 91 1.06 -2.59 14.42
N SER A 92 0.16 -3.56 14.23
CA SER A 92 0.06 -4.80 14.99
C SER A 92 -0.37 -5.95 14.09
N GLN A 93 -0.02 -7.18 14.47
CA GLN A 93 -0.57 -8.38 13.79
C GLN A 93 -2.09 -8.48 13.94
N ASN A 94 -2.65 -7.92 15.02
CA ASN A 94 -4.09 -7.91 15.27
C ASN A 94 -4.87 -6.98 14.32
N ASP A 95 -4.18 -6.06 13.64
CA ASP A 95 -4.81 -5.15 12.68
C ASP A 95 -5.06 -5.84 11.33
N LEU A 96 -4.56 -7.07 11.16
CA LEU A 96 -4.70 -7.87 9.96
C LEU A 96 -5.75 -8.97 10.15
N LYS A 97 -6.76 -8.95 9.29
CA LYS A 97 -7.77 -10.01 9.19
C LYS A 97 -7.68 -10.72 7.86
N LEU A 98 -7.98 -12.01 7.84
CA LEU A 98 -8.09 -12.81 6.62
C LEU A 98 -9.54 -13.26 6.45
N PHE A 99 -10.05 -13.09 5.23
CA PHE A 99 -11.34 -13.62 4.81
C PHE A 99 -11.11 -14.62 3.68
N ILE A 100 -11.69 -15.81 3.81
CA ILE A 100 -11.71 -16.84 2.76
C ILE A 100 -13.17 -17.10 2.42
N GLN A 101 -13.54 -16.85 1.17
CA GLN A 101 -14.92 -17.00 0.67
C GLN A 101 -15.93 -16.24 1.55
N GLY A 102 -15.60 -14.99 1.90
CA GLY A 102 -16.45 -14.12 2.72
C GLY A 102 -16.51 -14.48 4.21
N THR A 103 -15.80 -15.51 4.68
CA THR A 103 -15.75 -15.90 6.10
C THR A 103 -14.40 -15.52 6.72
N GLU A 104 -14.43 -14.81 7.84
CA GLU A 104 -13.21 -14.50 8.59
C GLU A 104 -12.52 -15.79 9.09
N LYS A 105 -11.20 -15.86 8.93
CA LYS A 105 -10.37 -16.99 9.34
C LYS A 105 -9.25 -16.52 10.24
N ASP A 106 -9.01 -17.27 11.31
CA ASP A 106 -7.84 -17.05 12.16
C ASP A 106 -6.56 -17.45 11.39
N ILE A 107 -5.73 -16.46 11.08
CA ILE A 107 -4.45 -16.64 10.37
C ILE A 107 -3.52 -17.61 11.13
N ASN A 108 -3.59 -17.63 12.46
CA ASN A 108 -2.74 -18.50 13.28
C ASN A 108 -3.10 -19.97 13.13
N SER A 109 -4.35 -20.27 12.78
CA SER A 109 -4.85 -21.63 12.55
C SER A 109 -4.40 -22.23 11.20
N LEU A 110 -3.89 -21.40 10.28
CA LEU A 110 -3.46 -21.86 8.97
C LEU A 110 -2.22 -22.75 9.03
N SER A 111 -2.16 -23.67 8.07
CA SER A 111 -1.00 -24.53 7.81
C SER A 111 0.23 -23.70 7.43
N THR A 112 1.41 -24.30 7.54
CA THR A 112 2.66 -23.71 7.06
C THR A 112 3.19 -24.50 5.87
N ASP A 113 4.07 -23.88 5.07
CA ASP A 113 4.76 -24.57 3.97
C ASP A 113 5.86 -25.56 4.44
N GLY A 114 6.17 -25.55 5.74
CA GLY A 114 7.20 -26.40 6.37
C GLY A 114 8.61 -25.79 6.38
N THR A 115 8.79 -24.54 5.97
CA THR A 115 10.11 -23.89 5.84
C THR A 115 10.60 -23.16 7.10
N GLY A 116 11.90 -22.83 7.12
CA GLY A 116 12.48 -21.89 8.08
C GLY A 116 11.86 -20.51 7.90
N GLY A 117 11.08 -20.06 8.89
CA GLY A 117 10.24 -18.86 8.81
C GLY A 117 8.75 -19.15 8.91
N LYS A 118 8.33 -20.42 8.71
CA LYS A 118 6.97 -20.94 8.95
C LYS A 118 5.84 -20.00 8.47
N PRO A 119 5.89 -19.51 7.22
CA PRO A 119 4.83 -18.69 6.65
C PRO A 119 3.50 -19.45 6.67
N LYS A 120 2.41 -18.71 6.78
CA LYS A 120 1.06 -19.26 6.69
C LYS A 120 0.68 -19.48 5.24
N THR A 121 -0.01 -20.58 4.95
CA THR A 121 -0.39 -20.92 3.59
C THR A 121 -1.89 -21.11 3.44
N ILE A 122 -2.39 -20.78 2.25
CA ILE A 122 -3.77 -21.04 1.82
C ILE A 122 -3.67 -21.85 0.53
N LYS A 123 -4.42 -22.96 0.42
CA LYS A 123 -4.49 -23.71 -0.83
C LYS A 123 -5.22 -22.88 -1.88
N THR A 124 -4.69 -22.86 -3.09
CA THR A 124 -5.31 -22.14 -4.21
C THR A 124 -6.71 -22.67 -4.53
N SER A 125 -6.94 -23.97 -4.34
CA SER A 125 -8.25 -24.60 -4.49
C SER A 125 -9.27 -24.23 -3.42
N GLU A 126 -8.82 -23.73 -2.26
CA GLU A 126 -9.68 -23.21 -1.20
C GLU A 126 -9.97 -21.72 -1.37
N MET A 127 -9.21 -21.03 -2.22
CA MET A 127 -9.47 -19.65 -2.57
C MET A 127 -10.75 -19.59 -3.42
N GLY A 128 -11.70 -18.77 -3.00
CA GLY A 128 -12.78 -18.32 -3.87
C GLY A 128 -12.55 -16.90 -4.33
N SER A 129 -13.48 -16.37 -5.14
CA SER A 129 -13.46 -15.00 -5.66
C SER A 129 -13.49 -13.90 -4.58
N ASP A 130 -13.80 -14.25 -3.34
CA ASP A 130 -13.84 -13.34 -2.19
C ASP A 130 -12.85 -13.78 -1.10
N THR A 131 -11.59 -13.89 -1.49
CA THR A 131 -10.46 -14.18 -0.59
C THR A 131 -9.60 -12.93 -0.47
N TYR A 132 -9.47 -12.36 0.72
CA TYR A 132 -8.75 -11.11 0.90
C TYR A 132 -8.19 -10.96 2.32
N PHE A 133 -7.13 -10.15 2.43
CA PHE A 133 -6.71 -9.59 3.70
C PHE A 133 -7.30 -8.19 3.88
N TYR A 134 -7.70 -7.86 5.10
CA TYR A 134 -8.08 -6.51 5.50
C TYR A 134 -7.15 -6.04 6.60
N ALA A 135 -6.35 -5.03 6.31
CA ALA A 135 -5.38 -4.44 7.20
C ALA A 135 -5.87 -3.05 7.64
N SER A 136 -6.01 -2.85 8.95
CA SER A 136 -6.52 -1.60 9.50
C SER A 136 -5.37 -0.63 9.81
N ASN A 137 -5.61 0.67 9.64
CA ASN A 137 -4.72 1.77 10.00
C ASN A 137 -3.29 1.57 9.44
N VAL A 138 -3.18 1.32 8.14
CA VAL A 138 -1.90 1.00 7.50
C VAL A 138 -1.03 2.22 7.19
N MET A 139 -1.65 3.40 7.16
CA MET A 139 -1.03 4.69 6.92
C MET A 139 -2.00 5.81 7.28
N SER A 140 -1.50 7.04 7.35
CA SER A 140 -2.32 8.26 7.49
C SER A 140 -2.01 9.21 6.33
N VAL A 141 -3.04 9.86 5.78
CA VAL A 141 -2.93 10.79 4.64
C VAL A 141 -3.60 12.12 4.97
N LEU A 142 -3.05 13.23 4.46
CA LEU A 142 -3.67 14.55 4.60
C LEU A 142 -4.67 14.76 3.46
N GLN A 143 -5.94 14.96 3.80
CA GLN A 143 -7.01 15.29 2.84
C GLN A 143 -7.90 16.38 3.45
N ASP A 144 -8.19 17.43 2.69
CA ASP A 144 -9.05 18.55 3.11
C ASP A 144 -8.66 19.16 4.46
N ASN A 145 -7.36 19.35 4.71
CA ASN A 145 -6.81 19.77 6.01
C ASN A 145 -7.31 18.89 7.17
N LYS A 146 -7.29 17.58 7.01
CA LYS A 146 -7.48 16.60 8.08
C LYS A 146 -6.64 15.36 7.79
N TYR A 147 -5.97 14.83 8.81
CA TYR A 147 -5.38 13.50 8.69
C TYR A 147 -6.46 12.44 8.75
N ILE A 148 -6.41 11.53 7.78
CA ILE A 148 -7.31 10.41 7.63
C ILE A 148 -6.47 9.15 7.74
N ASP A 149 -6.79 8.32 8.72
CA ASP A 149 -6.24 6.98 8.81
C ASP A 149 -6.86 6.10 7.73
N VAL A 150 -6.04 5.23 7.16
CA VAL A 150 -6.37 4.48 5.94
C VAL A 150 -6.24 2.99 6.22
N ASP A 151 -7.26 2.25 5.80
CA ASP A 151 -7.27 0.79 5.77
C ASP A 151 -6.93 0.27 4.37
N LEU A 152 -6.41 -0.95 4.29
CA LEU A 152 -6.08 -1.64 3.03
C LEU A 152 -6.83 -2.97 2.93
N LYS A 153 -7.58 -3.15 1.84
CA LYS A 153 -8.05 -4.46 1.38
C LYS A 153 -7.10 -4.98 0.30
N LEU A 154 -6.48 -6.12 0.58
CA LEU A 154 -5.65 -6.86 -0.37
C LEU A 154 -6.42 -8.09 -0.84
N THR A 155 -7.08 -7.99 -1.99
CA THR A 155 -7.87 -9.09 -2.56
C THR A 155 -7.00 -9.99 -3.41
N ILE A 156 -7.07 -11.31 -3.18
CA ILE A 156 -6.40 -12.30 -4.02
C ILE A 156 -7.34 -12.62 -5.18
N LEU A 157 -6.94 -12.23 -6.39
CA LEU A 157 -7.76 -12.38 -7.60
C LEU A 157 -7.60 -13.77 -8.22
N SER A 158 -6.36 -14.21 -8.42
CA SER A 158 -6.05 -15.50 -9.04
C SER A 158 -4.64 -15.96 -8.71
N THR A 159 -4.41 -17.24 -8.99
CA THR A 159 -3.09 -17.85 -9.13
C THR A 159 -3.03 -18.52 -10.49
N ASP A 160 -2.16 -18.05 -11.38
CA ASP A 160 -2.32 -18.37 -12.81
C ASP A 160 -1.84 -19.79 -13.18
N LEU A 161 -0.94 -20.40 -12.39
CA LEU A 161 -0.23 -21.63 -12.77
C LEU A 161 -0.21 -22.71 -11.67
N GLY A 162 -1.18 -22.64 -10.75
CA GLY A 162 -1.35 -23.61 -9.67
C GLY A 162 -2.11 -24.88 -10.06
N ASN A 163 -1.86 -25.96 -9.33
CA ASN A 163 -2.68 -27.17 -9.28
C ASN A 163 -3.35 -27.33 -7.89
N ASN A 164 -4.02 -28.45 -7.63
CA ASN A 164 -4.73 -28.69 -6.37
C ASN A 164 -3.84 -28.69 -5.11
N ASP A 165 -2.53 -28.91 -5.27
CA ASP A 165 -1.55 -28.93 -4.18
C ASP A 165 -0.81 -27.59 -4.04
N THR A 166 -1.10 -26.63 -4.92
CA THR A 166 -0.51 -25.29 -4.88
C THR A 166 -1.11 -24.48 -3.74
N THR A 167 -0.28 -23.65 -3.15
CA THR A 167 -0.64 -22.76 -2.05
C THR A 167 -0.03 -21.38 -2.29
N VAL A 168 -0.68 -20.35 -1.78
CA VAL A 168 -0.07 -19.03 -1.62
C VAL A 168 0.42 -18.91 -0.19
N GLY A 169 1.65 -18.43 -0.02
CA GLY A 169 2.31 -18.27 1.26
C GLY A 169 2.32 -16.81 1.69
N PHE A 170 2.16 -16.58 2.99
CA PHE A 170 2.09 -15.25 3.57
C PHE A 170 2.90 -15.19 4.86
N GLY A 171 3.66 -14.11 5.01
CA GLY A 171 4.42 -13.80 6.21
C GLY A 171 3.84 -12.57 6.89
N VAL A 172 3.50 -12.70 8.17
CA VAL A 172 3.05 -11.57 8.99
C VAL A 172 4.14 -11.27 10.03
N LYS A 173 5.03 -10.33 9.74
CA LYS A 173 5.99 -9.84 10.73
C LYS A 173 5.45 -8.55 11.33
N GLY A 174 4.89 -8.64 12.54
CA GLY A 174 4.41 -7.48 13.28
C GLY A 174 5.56 -6.63 13.83
N THR A 175 5.22 -5.49 14.43
CA THR A 175 6.11 -4.43 14.97
C THR A 175 7.08 -4.83 16.10
N LYS A 176 7.28 -6.11 16.38
CA LYS A 176 8.18 -6.60 17.45
C LYS A 176 9.37 -7.44 16.98
N GLU A 177 9.45 -7.80 15.70
CA GLU A 177 10.61 -8.49 15.16
C GLU A 177 11.31 -7.63 14.09
N SER A 178 12.63 -7.73 14.00
CA SER A 178 13.36 -7.15 12.86
C SER A 178 12.83 -7.79 11.57
N GLY A 179 12.26 -6.97 10.68
CA GLY A 179 11.66 -7.46 9.44
C GLY A 179 10.67 -6.49 8.80
N ASN A 180 10.10 -6.92 7.69
CA ASN A 180 9.15 -6.12 6.93
C ASN A 180 7.84 -5.94 7.70
N LYS A 181 7.46 -4.69 7.96
CA LYS A 181 6.21 -4.34 8.68
C LYS A 181 4.96 -4.49 7.81
N PHE A 182 5.09 -4.77 6.52
CA PHE A 182 3.98 -5.05 5.62
C PHE A 182 3.74 -6.56 5.48
N LEU A 183 2.52 -6.93 5.09
CA LEU A 183 2.17 -8.31 4.77
C LEU A 183 3.05 -8.81 3.62
N SER A 184 3.93 -9.77 3.90
CA SER A 184 4.75 -10.39 2.88
C SER A 184 3.94 -11.47 2.17
N THR A 185 3.95 -11.46 0.85
CA THR A 185 3.21 -12.42 0.04
C THR A 185 4.17 -13.16 -0.88
N GLY A 186 4.04 -14.47 -0.98
CA GLY A 186 4.85 -15.28 -1.88
C GLY A 186 4.06 -16.48 -2.35
N SER A 187 4.66 -17.28 -3.21
CA SER A 187 4.13 -18.62 -3.38
C SER A 187 4.48 -19.43 -2.14
N GLY A 188 3.56 -20.26 -1.67
CA GLY A 188 3.91 -21.27 -0.68
C GLY A 188 4.60 -22.42 -1.42
N LYS A 189 3.91 -23.54 -1.45
CA LYS A 189 4.15 -24.63 -2.40
C LYS A 189 3.56 -24.29 -3.78
N GLN A 190 4.33 -24.47 -4.84
CA GLN A 190 3.97 -24.17 -6.23
C GLN A 190 4.59 -25.16 -7.21
N VAL A 191 4.14 -25.15 -8.47
CA VAL A 191 4.77 -25.92 -9.54
C VAL A 191 6.13 -25.30 -9.89
N ALA A 192 7.21 -26.05 -9.68
CA ALA A 192 8.57 -25.53 -9.56
C ALA A 192 9.02 -24.62 -10.70
N GLN A 193 8.77 -25.04 -11.94
CA GLN A 193 9.27 -24.34 -13.13
C GLN A 193 8.22 -23.53 -13.88
N ARG A 194 7.02 -23.34 -13.32
CA ARG A 194 5.98 -22.54 -13.98
C ARG A 194 5.85 -21.14 -13.36
N GLY A 195 6.30 -20.97 -12.12
CA GLY A 195 6.18 -19.74 -11.36
C GLY A 195 4.72 -19.45 -11.01
N ASN A 196 4.41 -19.15 -9.75
CA ASN A 196 3.03 -18.82 -9.39
C ASN A 196 2.84 -17.31 -9.36
N PHE A 197 2.23 -16.74 -10.41
CA PHE A 197 1.71 -15.38 -10.33
C PHE A 197 0.51 -15.36 -9.40
N THR A 198 0.70 -14.83 -8.20
CA THR A 198 -0.43 -14.44 -7.37
C THR A 198 -0.80 -13.01 -7.72
N ASN A 199 -2.02 -12.84 -8.23
CA ASN A 199 -2.54 -11.55 -8.65
C ASN A 199 -3.36 -10.96 -7.51
N PHE A 200 -3.02 -9.74 -7.12
CA PHE A 200 -3.68 -9.02 -6.04
C PHE A 200 -4.31 -7.74 -6.55
N LYS A 201 -5.44 -7.38 -5.94
CA LYS A 201 -6.03 -6.05 -6.02
C LYS A 201 -5.86 -5.32 -4.69
N TYR A 202 -5.17 -4.19 -4.74
CA TYR A 202 -4.97 -3.28 -3.61
C TYR A 202 -6.05 -2.21 -3.66
N GLN A 203 -6.85 -2.09 -2.61
CA GLN A 203 -7.86 -1.03 -2.49
C GLN A 203 -7.82 -0.41 -1.10
N PHE A 204 -7.95 0.91 -1.03
CA PHE A 204 -7.79 1.68 0.20
C PHE A 204 -9.12 2.28 0.65
N PHE A 205 -9.29 2.38 1.97
CA PHE A 205 -10.53 2.83 2.58
C PHE A 205 -10.22 3.82 3.69
N ASN A 206 -11.07 4.83 3.83
CA ASN A 206 -11.06 5.72 4.98
C ASN A 206 -11.46 4.91 6.23
N HIS A 207 -10.61 4.92 7.26
CA HIS A 207 -10.80 4.11 8.47
C HIS A 207 -12.11 4.40 9.20
N ASP A 208 -12.44 5.68 9.37
CA ASP A 208 -13.64 6.13 10.11
C ASP A 208 -14.94 5.77 9.39
N THR A 209 -14.96 5.91 8.06
CA THR A 209 -16.18 5.83 7.25
C THR A 209 -16.35 4.52 6.50
N GLY A 210 -15.28 3.73 6.35
CA GLY A 210 -15.23 2.51 5.54
C GLY A 210 -15.41 2.76 4.04
N LYS A 211 -15.36 4.01 3.57
CA LYS A 211 -15.55 4.34 2.16
C LYS A 211 -14.24 4.16 1.37
N PRO A 212 -14.28 3.62 0.14
CA PRO A 212 -13.13 3.60 -0.75
C PRO A 212 -12.56 5.00 -0.96
N MET A 213 -11.25 5.13 -1.10
CA MET A 213 -10.59 6.40 -1.34
C MET A 213 -9.33 6.24 -2.21
N SER A 214 -8.96 7.30 -2.92
CA SER A 214 -7.68 7.38 -3.62
C SER A 214 -6.58 7.75 -2.64
N VAL A 215 -5.39 7.19 -2.81
CA VAL A 215 -4.22 7.50 -1.98
C VAL A 215 -2.94 7.55 -2.80
N LYS A 216 -2.00 8.40 -2.36
CA LYS A 216 -0.66 8.51 -2.93
C LYS A 216 0.36 7.99 -1.93
N PHE A 217 1.13 6.99 -2.32
CA PHE A 217 2.13 6.40 -1.44
C PHE A 217 3.34 5.85 -2.18
N HIS A 218 4.43 5.68 -1.44
CA HIS A 218 5.63 5.01 -1.91
C HIS A 218 5.54 3.49 -1.70
N MET A 219 5.84 2.68 -2.71
CA MET A 219 5.92 1.22 -2.58
C MET A 219 7.34 0.76 -2.89
N GLY A 220 8.12 0.47 -1.85
CA GLY A 220 9.53 0.07 -1.99
C GLY A 220 9.71 -1.43 -2.08
N PHE A 221 10.79 -1.89 -2.73
CA PHE A 221 11.21 -3.29 -2.73
C PHE A 221 12.71 -3.38 -2.48
N THR A 222 13.09 -4.17 -1.49
CA THR A 222 14.49 -4.35 -1.04
C THR A 222 15.14 -5.63 -1.55
N ASP A 223 14.34 -6.61 -1.95
CA ASP A 223 14.82 -7.93 -2.38
C ASP A 223 13.91 -8.44 -3.50
N ILE A 224 14.49 -8.66 -4.68
CA ILE A 224 13.87 -9.33 -5.83
C ILE A 224 14.99 -10.16 -6.46
N ASP A 225 14.99 -11.48 -6.29
CA ASP A 225 16.00 -12.35 -6.91
C ASP A 225 15.65 -12.74 -8.36
N PHE A 226 16.49 -13.57 -9.01
CA PHE A 226 16.25 -14.02 -10.39
C PHE A 226 15.05 -14.98 -10.52
N GLU A 227 14.58 -15.55 -9.40
CA GLU A 227 13.39 -16.39 -9.30
C GLU A 227 12.17 -15.57 -8.85
N GLU A 228 12.26 -14.24 -8.82
CA GLU A 228 11.18 -13.34 -8.38
C GLU A 228 10.88 -12.24 -9.42
N ALA A 229 9.60 -11.94 -9.59
CA ALA A 229 9.13 -10.86 -10.45
C ALA A 229 7.91 -10.16 -9.86
N ILE A 230 7.78 -8.88 -10.19
CA ILE A 230 6.66 -8.03 -9.76
C ILE A 230 6.02 -7.42 -11.00
N LYS A 231 4.69 -7.44 -11.07
CA LYS A 231 3.91 -6.74 -12.11
C LYS A 231 3.03 -5.71 -11.43
N VAL A 232 3.13 -4.45 -11.83
CA VAL A 232 2.32 -3.35 -11.29
C VAL A 232 1.47 -2.78 -12.43
N GLN A 233 0.21 -2.49 -12.16
CA GLN A 233 -0.65 -1.76 -13.11
C GLN A 233 -0.04 -0.40 -13.47
N GLU A 234 0.32 -0.23 -14.74
CA GLU A 234 1.13 0.88 -15.24
C GLU A 234 0.44 2.24 -15.06
N SER A 235 -0.89 2.27 -15.14
CA SER A 235 -1.70 3.47 -14.93
C SER A 235 -1.68 3.98 -13.48
N ALA A 236 -1.36 3.13 -12.50
CA ALA A 236 -1.23 3.52 -11.10
C ALA A 236 0.19 4.02 -10.76
N ILE A 237 1.16 3.81 -11.64
CA ILE A 237 2.54 4.25 -11.44
C ILE A 237 2.64 5.70 -11.89
N SER A 238 2.97 6.60 -10.96
CA SER A 238 3.38 7.97 -11.28
C SER A 238 4.85 7.99 -11.67
N LYS A 239 5.70 7.34 -10.86
CA LYS A 239 7.15 7.32 -11.02
C LYS A 239 7.77 6.06 -10.44
N ILE A 240 8.96 5.69 -10.91
CA ILE A 240 9.77 4.63 -10.31
C ILE A 240 11.21 5.10 -10.16
N TYR A 241 11.75 4.99 -8.95
CA TYR A 241 13.16 5.17 -8.67
C TYR A 241 13.85 3.82 -8.68
N VAL A 242 14.99 3.74 -9.35
CA VAL A 242 15.75 2.50 -9.54
C VAL A 242 17.22 2.74 -9.19
N ASP A 243 17.85 1.76 -8.54
CA ASP A 243 19.23 1.91 -8.11
C ASP A 243 20.18 2.19 -9.29
N ASN A 244 21.15 3.09 -9.09
CA ASN A 244 22.15 3.46 -10.08
C ASN A 244 22.95 2.28 -10.64
N ASN A 245 23.14 1.24 -9.84
CA ASN A 245 23.92 0.07 -10.22
C ASN A 245 23.03 -1.09 -10.68
N SER A 246 21.71 -0.96 -10.60
CA SER A 246 20.82 -2.07 -10.94
C SER A 246 20.51 -2.15 -12.43
N LYS A 247 20.66 -3.37 -12.97
CA LYS A 247 20.16 -3.81 -14.28
C LYS A 247 18.65 -3.52 -14.44
N LEU A 248 17.86 -3.92 -13.44
CA LEU A 248 16.40 -4.10 -13.48
C LEU A 248 15.77 -4.14 -14.88
N PRO A 249 15.82 -5.32 -15.52
CA PRO A 249 15.03 -5.59 -16.70
C PRO A 249 13.54 -5.34 -16.47
N TYR A 250 12.88 -4.82 -17.51
CA TYR A 250 11.43 -4.66 -17.49
C TYR A 250 10.76 -5.04 -18.81
N ALA A 251 9.47 -5.31 -18.70
CA ALA A 251 8.56 -5.47 -19.84
C ALA A 251 7.25 -4.74 -19.53
N ILE A 252 6.60 -4.21 -20.58
CA ILE A 252 5.25 -3.67 -20.47
C ILE A 252 4.34 -4.54 -21.33
N LYS A 253 3.33 -5.12 -20.72
CA LYS A 253 2.34 -5.96 -21.41
C LYS A 253 0.98 -5.78 -20.76
N ASP A 254 -0.05 -5.62 -21.58
CA ASP A 254 -1.45 -5.51 -21.15
C ASP A 254 -1.69 -4.45 -20.06
N GLY A 255 -0.99 -3.31 -20.17
CA GLY A 255 -1.11 -2.20 -19.23
C GLY A 255 -0.43 -2.43 -17.87
N ASN A 256 0.46 -3.41 -17.77
CA ASN A 256 1.24 -3.69 -16.57
C ASN A 256 2.73 -3.55 -16.84
N LEU A 257 3.43 -2.85 -15.93
CA LEU A 257 4.88 -2.84 -15.88
C LEU A 257 5.35 -4.05 -15.06
N ALA A 258 6.05 -4.95 -15.71
CA ALA A 258 6.69 -6.10 -15.09
C ALA A 258 8.18 -5.81 -14.89
N ILE A 259 8.67 -6.03 -13.68
CA ILE A 259 10.09 -5.99 -13.33
C ILE A 259 10.53 -7.37 -12.83
N THR A 260 11.72 -7.79 -13.23
CA THR A 260 12.38 -9.04 -12.82
C THR A 260 13.88 -8.77 -12.70
N ARG A 261 14.66 -9.74 -12.22
CA ARG A 261 16.14 -9.69 -12.33
C ARG A 261 16.69 -10.65 -13.37
N ASP A 262 17.81 -10.27 -13.98
CA ASP A 262 18.62 -11.15 -14.84
C ASP A 262 19.55 -12.02 -13.98
N TYR A 263 19.85 -13.23 -14.47
CA TYR A 263 20.92 -14.07 -13.93
C TYR A 263 22.29 -13.37 -14.13
N ASN A 264 23.05 -13.16 -13.05
CA ASN A 264 24.32 -12.38 -12.97
C ASN A 264 24.18 -10.84 -13.03
N ASP A 265 23.04 -10.26 -12.59
CA ASP A 265 22.98 -8.85 -12.21
C ASP A 265 23.61 -8.65 -10.82
N ASN A 266 24.38 -7.57 -10.59
CA ASN A 266 25.06 -7.27 -9.31
C ASN A 266 24.10 -7.14 -8.11
N ALA A 267 22.81 -7.04 -8.41
CA ALA A 267 21.77 -6.91 -7.43
C ALA A 267 21.22 -8.29 -6.97
N ASP A 268 21.52 -9.40 -7.67
CA ASP A 268 21.12 -10.76 -7.29
C ASP A 268 21.70 -11.16 -5.92
N LYS A 269 20.82 -11.36 -4.94
CA LYS A 269 21.18 -11.61 -3.54
C LYS A 269 21.89 -12.96 -3.33
N ASN A 270 21.80 -13.88 -4.29
CA ASN A 270 22.54 -15.14 -4.24
C ASN A 270 24.03 -14.97 -4.61
N ASP A 271 24.44 -13.84 -5.18
CA ASP A 271 25.84 -13.53 -5.40
C ASP A 271 26.49 -12.98 -4.12
N SER A 272 27.08 -13.88 -3.35
CA SER A 272 27.81 -13.59 -2.11
C SER A 272 29.06 -12.69 -2.26
N SER A 273 29.35 -12.15 -3.46
CA SER A 273 30.60 -11.45 -3.75
C SER A 273 30.59 -9.92 -3.67
N GLU A 274 29.43 -9.23 -3.61
CA GLU A 274 29.38 -7.77 -3.41
C GLU A 274 28.53 -7.36 -2.19
N LYS A 275 29.18 -6.66 -1.25
CA LYS A 275 28.54 -6.05 -0.09
C LYS A 275 27.64 -4.89 -0.53
N GLY A 276 26.32 -5.01 -0.35
CA GLY A 276 25.52 -3.87 0.12
C GLY A 276 24.26 -3.43 -0.64
N TYR A 277 23.85 -4.05 -1.75
CA TYR A 277 22.67 -3.56 -2.49
C TYR A 277 21.36 -4.27 -2.07
N THR A 278 20.81 -3.84 -0.93
CA THR A 278 19.51 -4.29 -0.38
C THR A 278 18.32 -3.48 -0.88
N HIS A 279 18.45 -2.70 -1.95
CA HIS A 279 17.40 -1.80 -2.42
C HIS A 279 17.27 -1.91 -3.93
N VAL A 280 16.05 -2.16 -4.41
CA VAL A 280 15.79 -2.56 -5.80
C VAL A 280 15.07 -1.47 -6.56
N ALA A 281 13.86 -1.13 -6.10
CA ALA A 281 13.03 -0.11 -6.72
C ALA A 281 12.12 0.54 -5.68
N LEU A 282 11.74 1.77 -5.95
CA LEU A 282 10.72 2.51 -5.20
C LEU A 282 9.71 3.09 -6.17
N PHE A 283 8.45 2.68 -6.06
CA PHE A 283 7.37 3.20 -6.87
C PHE A 283 6.66 4.36 -6.15
N GLU A 284 6.40 5.43 -6.86
CA GLU A 284 5.34 6.39 -6.51
C GLU A 284 4.03 5.89 -7.12
N ILE A 285 3.10 5.49 -6.25
CA ILE A 285 1.80 4.93 -6.64
C ILE A 285 0.70 5.95 -6.39
N ASP A 286 -0.04 6.26 -7.46
CA ASP A 286 -1.31 6.97 -7.45
C ASP A 286 -2.43 5.92 -7.48
N ALA A 287 -2.83 5.41 -6.31
CA ALA A 287 -3.88 4.40 -6.22
C ALA A 287 -5.26 5.05 -6.36
N PRO A 288 -6.08 4.65 -7.36
CA PRO A 288 -7.44 5.16 -7.52
C PRO A 288 -8.40 4.55 -6.48
N GLU A 289 -9.59 5.12 -6.34
CA GLU A 289 -10.63 4.64 -5.39
C GLU A 289 -11.03 3.18 -5.62
N ASP A 290 -11.06 2.74 -6.87
CA ASP A 290 -11.37 1.36 -7.23
C ASP A 290 -10.19 0.41 -7.02
N GLY A 291 -9.02 0.92 -6.66
CA GLY A 291 -7.81 0.15 -6.40
C GLY A 291 -6.97 -0.14 -7.65
N PHE A 292 -5.81 -0.75 -7.46
CA PHE A 292 -4.90 -1.13 -8.54
C PHE A 292 -4.44 -2.57 -8.40
N ASN A 293 -3.98 -3.15 -9.51
CA ASN A 293 -3.48 -4.52 -9.54
C ASN A 293 -1.96 -4.58 -9.33
N LEU A 294 -1.53 -5.54 -8.51
CA LEU A 294 -0.15 -5.93 -8.30
C LEU A 294 -0.07 -7.45 -8.36
N SER A 295 0.87 -7.99 -9.12
CA SER A 295 1.15 -9.41 -9.15
C SER A 295 2.55 -9.67 -8.64
N ILE A 296 2.70 -10.75 -7.89
CA ILE A 296 4.00 -11.28 -7.48
C ILE A 296 4.13 -12.67 -8.09
N ALA A 297 5.24 -12.89 -8.78
CA ALA A 297 5.67 -14.21 -9.20
C ALA A 297 6.94 -14.59 -8.48
N THR A 298 6.97 -15.87 -8.14
CA THR A 298 8.17 -16.53 -7.63
C THR A 298 8.28 -17.86 -8.36
N SER A 299 9.47 -18.35 -8.71
CA SER A 299 9.68 -19.73 -9.12
C SER A 299 10.34 -20.53 -8.00
N GLY A 300 10.38 -21.85 -8.14
CA GLY A 300 10.99 -22.71 -7.14
C GLY A 300 12.08 -23.58 -7.73
N ASN A 301 13.05 -23.90 -6.89
CA ASN A 301 14.31 -24.47 -7.31
C ASN A 301 14.22 -26.01 -7.44
N ASN A 302 13.64 -26.52 -8.53
CA ASN A 302 13.70 -27.94 -8.89
C ASN A 302 13.85 -28.16 -10.40
N ASP A 303 15.08 -28.45 -10.81
CA ASP A 303 15.44 -28.67 -12.22
C ASP A 303 15.06 -30.05 -12.76
N LYS A 304 14.65 -31.00 -11.90
CA LYS A 304 14.48 -32.41 -12.29
C LYS A 304 13.09 -32.78 -12.77
N ASP A 305 12.05 -32.09 -12.30
CA ASP A 305 10.67 -32.30 -12.73
C ASP A 305 9.93 -30.94 -12.78
N PRO A 306 9.58 -30.44 -13.98
CA PRO A 306 8.89 -29.17 -14.14
C PRO A 306 7.49 -29.15 -13.52
N ASN A 307 6.90 -30.32 -13.26
CA ASN A 307 5.57 -30.46 -12.66
C ASN A 307 5.62 -30.71 -11.14
N ALA A 308 6.81 -30.87 -10.56
CA ALA A 308 6.95 -31.09 -9.14
C ALA A 308 6.49 -29.87 -8.34
N ILE A 309 5.93 -30.14 -7.16
CA ILE A 309 5.64 -29.10 -6.19
C ILE A 309 6.93 -28.75 -5.44
N SER A 310 7.36 -27.50 -5.55
CA SER A 310 8.46 -26.93 -4.80
C SER A 310 8.01 -25.72 -3.99
N GLN A 311 8.85 -25.29 -3.07
CA GLN A 311 8.64 -24.03 -2.37
C GLN A 311 9.04 -22.87 -3.29
N GLY A 312 8.42 -21.71 -3.12
CA GLY A 312 8.92 -20.47 -3.70
C GLY A 312 9.22 -19.40 -2.66
N SER A 313 9.85 -18.35 -3.15
CA SER A 313 10.31 -17.21 -2.36
C SER A 313 9.16 -16.29 -1.92
N LYS A 314 9.48 -15.17 -1.26
CA LYS A 314 8.49 -14.25 -0.69
C LYS A 314 8.91 -12.83 -1.02
N VAL A 315 8.04 -12.12 -1.70
CA VAL A 315 8.26 -10.74 -2.10
C VAL A 315 7.33 -9.84 -1.29
N ALA A 316 7.86 -8.72 -0.80
CA ALA A 316 7.07 -7.85 0.05
C ALA A 316 7.48 -6.40 -0.13
N PRO A 317 6.51 -5.49 -0.32
CA PRO A 317 6.78 -4.06 -0.25
C PRO A 317 7.41 -3.68 1.10
N SER A 318 8.42 -2.82 1.10
CA SER A 318 9.20 -2.45 2.28
C SER A 318 9.44 -0.94 2.34
N ILE A 319 9.46 -0.40 3.56
CA ILE A 319 9.98 0.94 3.84
C ILE A 319 11.50 0.92 3.64
N LEU A 320 12.04 1.83 2.82
CA LEU A 320 13.48 1.97 2.61
C LEU A 320 14.05 2.95 3.64
N ASP A 321 14.91 2.48 4.53
CA ASP A 321 15.50 3.26 5.63
C ASP A 321 16.37 4.45 5.17
N THR A 322 16.93 4.38 3.96
CA THR A 322 17.68 5.48 3.33
C THR A 322 16.78 6.59 2.75
N MET A 323 15.47 6.37 2.74
CA MET A 323 14.50 7.36 2.30
C MET A 323 13.96 8.18 3.47
N LYS A 324 13.98 9.50 3.29
CA LYS A 324 13.46 10.44 4.28
C LYS A 324 11.94 10.58 4.13
N TYR A 325 11.21 9.77 4.87
CA TYR A 325 9.76 9.86 4.96
C TYR A 325 9.32 11.01 5.88
N ASN A 326 8.07 11.43 5.70
CA ASN A 326 7.48 12.52 6.47
C ASN A 326 6.61 11.98 7.62
N GLY A 327 6.61 12.72 8.72
CA GLY A 327 5.69 12.59 9.84
C GLY A 327 4.70 13.75 9.85
N ASN A 328 3.67 13.62 10.67
CA ASN A 328 2.54 14.54 10.70
C ASN A 328 2.28 15.07 12.12
N ILE A 329 1.92 16.34 12.26
CA ILE A 329 1.45 16.95 13.51
C ILE A 329 0.02 17.47 13.32
N GLU A 330 -0.85 17.15 14.25
CA GLU A 330 -2.18 17.76 14.40
C GLU A 330 -2.23 18.56 15.71
N VAL A 331 -2.61 19.84 15.64
CA VAL A 331 -2.77 20.71 16.80
C VAL A 331 -4.25 21.00 17.03
N ASN A 332 -4.74 20.61 18.21
CA ASN A 332 -6.12 20.77 18.64
C ASN A 332 -6.24 21.82 19.74
N TYR A 333 -7.33 22.61 19.67
CA TYR A 333 -7.67 23.65 20.65
C TYR A 333 -9.06 23.38 21.19
N VAL A 334 -9.14 22.89 22.43
CA VAL A 334 -10.39 22.39 23.03
C VAL A 334 -10.62 22.99 24.41
N ASP A 335 -11.86 22.99 24.88
CA ASP A 335 -12.16 23.28 26.28
C ASP A 335 -11.92 22.06 27.19
N GLN A 336 -12.20 22.22 28.48
CA GLN A 336 -12.05 21.15 29.49
C GLN A 336 -13.00 19.95 29.24
N ASP A 337 -14.05 20.13 28.44
CA ASP A 337 -15.01 19.11 28.04
C ASP A 337 -14.66 18.50 26.67
N SER A 338 -13.46 18.76 26.15
CA SER A 338 -12.96 18.34 24.83
C SER A 338 -13.73 18.92 23.63
N GLN A 339 -14.50 19.99 23.82
CA GLN A 339 -15.20 20.66 22.74
C GLN A 339 -14.26 21.58 21.98
N LYS A 340 -14.28 21.47 20.66
CA LYS A 340 -13.39 22.24 19.77
C LYS A 340 -13.72 23.74 19.82
N LEU A 341 -12.71 24.55 20.15
CA LEU A 341 -12.83 26.01 20.25
C LEU A 341 -12.28 26.75 19.02
N SER A 342 -11.39 26.11 18.25
CA SER A 342 -10.77 26.67 17.05
C SER A 342 -10.49 25.57 16.03
N PRO A 343 -10.42 25.87 14.72
CA PRO A 343 -9.93 24.92 13.73
C PRO A 343 -8.55 24.36 14.10
N SER A 344 -8.36 23.06 13.83
CA SER A 344 -7.07 22.39 14.05
C SER A 344 -6.04 22.91 13.07
N GLU A 345 -4.78 22.85 13.46
CA GLU A 345 -3.65 23.13 12.57
C GLU A 345 -2.90 21.83 12.26
N TYR A 346 -2.31 21.77 11.07
CA TYR A 346 -1.61 20.58 10.60
C TYR A 346 -0.26 20.97 10.02
N SER A 347 0.74 20.12 10.24
CA SER A 347 2.04 20.28 9.61
C SER A 347 2.65 18.93 9.28
N THR A 348 3.33 18.87 8.14
CA THR A 348 4.07 17.68 7.68
C THR A 348 5.52 18.07 7.43
N ASP A 349 6.42 17.32 8.05
CA ASP A 349 7.85 17.45 7.79
C ASP A 349 8.58 16.13 7.95
N THR A 350 9.85 16.11 7.53
CA THR A 350 10.67 14.90 7.57
C THR A 350 10.78 14.35 9.00
N ILE A 351 10.61 13.03 9.16
CA ILE A 351 10.78 12.34 10.45
C ILE A 351 12.15 12.67 11.04
N GLY A 352 12.18 12.98 12.34
CA GLY A 352 13.37 13.40 13.07
C GLY A 352 13.61 14.91 13.10
N ASN A 353 13.00 15.70 12.21
CA ASN A 353 13.03 17.16 12.33
C ASN A 353 12.29 17.61 13.59
N SER A 354 12.69 18.73 14.19
CA SER A 354 12.00 19.29 15.35
C SER A 354 10.72 20.04 14.95
N TYR A 355 9.77 20.09 15.88
CA TYR A 355 8.60 20.97 15.79
C TYR A 355 8.38 21.73 17.09
N THR A 356 7.74 22.88 16.96
CA THR A 356 7.23 23.70 18.07
C THR A 356 5.84 24.18 17.69
N THR A 357 4.87 23.94 18.56
CA THR A 357 3.48 24.43 18.43
C THR A 357 3.24 25.57 19.42
N LYS A 358 2.19 26.36 19.18
CA LYS A 358 1.86 27.51 20.03
C LYS A 358 0.37 27.51 20.39
N PRO A 359 0.02 27.97 21.60
CA PRO A 359 -1.37 28.22 21.94
C PRO A 359 -1.93 29.37 21.09
N LYS A 360 -3.23 29.34 20.85
CA LYS A 360 -4.00 30.46 20.31
C LYS A 360 -4.59 31.31 21.43
N GLU A 361 -4.76 32.60 21.14
CA GLU A 361 -5.68 33.45 21.91
C GLU A 361 -7.11 33.14 21.46
N ILE A 362 -7.97 32.78 22.41
CA ILE A 362 -9.36 32.41 22.14
C ILE A 362 -10.24 33.29 23.03
N ALA A 363 -11.11 34.10 22.41
CA ALA A 363 -11.92 35.07 23.15
C ALA A 363 -12.81 34.39 24.21
N GLY A 364 -12.72 34.87 25.46
CA GLY A 364 -13.46 34.32 26.60
C GLY A 364 -12.92 33.00 27.14
N TYR A 365 -11.70 32.62 26.77
CA TYR A 365 -11.03 31.41 27.24
C TYR A 365 -9.57 31.70 27.59
N LYS A 366 -9.08 31.06 28.65
CA LYS A 366 -7.68 31.12 29.09
C LYS A 366 -7.05 29.74 28.96
N LEU A 367 -5.82 29.67 28.47
CA LEU A 367 -5.06 28.42 28.43
C LEU A 367 -4.88 27.87 29.84
N VAL A 368 -5.19 26.58 30.03
CA VAL A 368 -4.96 25.88 31.31
C VAL A 368 -3.46 25.66 31.48
N GLU A 369 -2.84 24.96 30.53
CA GLU A 369 -1.41 24.71 30.49
C GLU A 369 -0.94 24.42 29.06
N THR A 370 0.35 24.63 28.79
CA THR A 370 0.98 24.21 27.54
C THR A 370 1.23 22.70 27.61
N PRO A 371 0.77 21.89 26.64
CA PRO A 371 0.97 20.45 26.67
C PRO A 371 2.46 20.10 26.61
N ALA A 372 2.85 19.03 27.31
CA ALA A 372 4.25 18.61 27.41
C ALA A 372 4.89 18.29 26.04
N ASN A 373 4.08 17.82 25.09
CA ASN A 373 4.49 17.54 23.72
C ASN A 373 4.32 18.75 22.77
N ALA A 374 4.18 19.98 23.28
CA ALA A 374 4.16 21.17 22.42
C ALA A 374 5.47 21.36 21.62
N ASN A 375 6.55 20.76 22.09
CA ASN A 375 7.84 20.66 21.40
C ASN A 375 8.24 19.20 21.30
N GLY A 376 8.81 18.80 20.16
CA GLY A 376 9.25 17.43 19.93
C GLY A 376 9.91 17.28 18.57
N THR A 377 9.93 16.06 18.06
CA THR A 377 10.34 15.75 16.68
C THR A 377 9.22 15.06 15.93
N TYR A 378 9.15 15.28 14.62
CA TYR A 378 8.26 14.54 13.75
C TYR A 378 8.57 13.05 13.87
N THR A 379 7.54 12.27 14.16
CA THR A 379 7.61 10.82 14.20
C THR A 379 6.76 10.22 13.11
N ASP A 380 6.99 8.94 12.87
CA ASP A 380 6.21 8.15 11.92
C ASP A 380 4.73 8.08 12.33
N GLY A 381 3.83 8.41 11.40
CA GLY A 381 2.40 8.59 11.67
C GLY A 381 2.04 10.03 12.07
N THR A 382 0.90 10.18 12.76
CA THR A 382 0.36 11.47 13.20
C THR A 382 0.54 11.64 14.70
N THR A 383 1.19 12.73 15.10
CA THR A 383 1.32 13.16 16.50
C THR A 383 0.29 14.23 16.81
N THR A 384 -0.56 14.00 17.81
CA THR A 384 -1.59 14.97 18.23
C THR A 384 -1.12 15.80 19.43
N VAL A 385 -1.13 17.12 19.28
CA VAL A 385 -0.86 18.11 20.35
C VAL A 385 -2.16 18.79 20.70
N THR A 386 -2.58 18.76 21.98
CA THR A 386 -3.86 19.33 22.40
C THR A 386 -3.66 20.42 23.43
N TYR A 387 -4.07 21.64 23.10
CA TYR A 387 -4.17 22.77 24.02
C TYR A 387 -5.56 22.80 24.64
N VAL A 388 -5.62 22.71 25.97
CA VAL A 388 -6.87 22.74 26.74
C VAL A 388 -7.08 24.11 27.36
N TYR A 389 -8.28 24.65 27.21
CA TYR A 389 -8.66 25.98 27.66
C TYR A 389 -9.79 25.95 28.68
N GLN A 390 -9.73 26.87 29.65
CA GLN A 390 -10.78 27.12 30.61
C GLN A 390 -11.57 28.36 30.20
N LYS A 391 -12.90 28.27 30.23
CA LYS A 391 -13.78 29.41 29.97
C LYS A 391 -13.59 30.49 31.04
N GLU A 392 -13.34 31.71 30.61
CA GLU A 392 -13.25 32.85 31.52
C GLU A 392 -14.63 33.15 32.10
N THR A 393 -14.70 33.27 33.42
CA THR A 393 -15.91 33.77 34.08
C THR A 393 -15.95 35.28 33.85
N PRO A 394 -17.03 35.85 33.30
CA PRO A 394 -17.11 37.29 33.11
C PRO A 394 -16.94 37.96 34.48
N VAL A 395 -15.92 38.82 34.58
CA VAL A 395 -15.81 39.73 35.72
C VAL A 395 -17.01 40.67 35.60
N ILE A 396 -18.03 40.44 36.42
CA ILE A 396 -19.14 41.39 36.56
C ILE A 396 -18.53 42.64 37.21
N LYS A 397 -18.14 43.62 36.40
CA LYS A 397 -17.87 44.96 36.90
C LYS A 397 -19.21 45.53 37.36
N GLN A 398 -19.50 45.45 38.65
CA GLN A 398 -20.57 46.25 39.24
C GLN A 398 -20.22 47.72 38.99
N GLY A 399 -20.99 48.38 38.13
CA GLY A 399 -20.99 49.82 38.05
C GLY A 399 -21.79 50.35 39.23
N ASP A 400 -21.22 51.29 39.97
CA ASP A 400 -21.98 52.01 40.99
C ASP A 400 -23.06 52.85 40.30
N LEU A 401 -24.33 52.59 40.59
CA LEU A 401 -25.43 53.48 40.21
C LEU A 401 -25.50 54.62 41.21
N VAL A 402 -25.00 55.78 40.83
CA VAL A 402 -25.24 57.03 41.59
C VAL A 402 -26.57 57.60 41.13
N VAL A 403 -27.61 57.47 41.96
CA VAL A 403 -28.89 58.15 41.75
C VAL A 403 -28.84 59.48 42.48
N ASN A 404 -28.76 60.57 41.72
CA ASN A 404 -28.94 61.92 42.25
C ASN A 404 -30.41 62.30 42.11
N TYR A 405 -31.04 62.64 43.23
CA TYR A 405 -32.34 63.30 43.22
C TYR A 405 -32.07 64.79 43.27
N VAL A 406 -32.48 65.50 42.22
CA VAL A 406 -32.39 66.96 42.17
C VAL A 406 -33.78 67.57 42.14
N ASP A 407 -33.95 68.69 42.82
CA ASP A 407 -35.16 69.51 42.69
C ASP A 407 -35.21 70.28 41.35
N GLN A 408 -36.25 71.10 41.15
CA GLN A 408 -36.41 71.90 39.92
C GLN A 408 -35.31 72.95 39.74
N ASP A 409 -34.55 73.26 40.80
CA ASP A 409 -33.44 74.21 40.80
C ASP A 409 -32.07 73.49 40.69
N GLY A 410 -32.06 72.16 40.58
CA GLY A 410 -30.85 71.36 40.37
C GLY A 410 -30.06 71.03 41.65
N LYS A 411 -30.67 71.11 42.84
CA LYS A 411 -30.02 70.79 44.13
C LYS A 411 -30.33 69.41 44.67
#